data_AF-A0A258C7B1-F1
#
_entry.id   AF-A0A258C7B1-F1
#
_cell.length_a   1.000
_cell.length_b   1.000
_cell.length_c   1.000
_cell.angle_alpha   90.00
_cell.angle_beta   90.00
_cell.angle_gamma   90.00
#
_symmetry.space_group_name_H-M   'P 1'
#
loop_
_entity.id
_entity.type
_entity.pdbx_description
1 polymer ?
#
loop_
_entity_poly.entity_id
_entity_poly.type
_entity_poly.pdbx_seq_one_letter_code
_entity_poly.pdbx_strand_id
1 'polypeptide(L)'
;VDATYPAVKVPQQFVQNGQIVLNILPSAIGNLQLGNDLVTFNARFGGQPFALSIPVKAVLAIYARENGAGTVFTLEEDEEDDQDFVSDAAPEDLPPEPPKPGRGSHLKVVK
;
A
#
# COMPACT_ATOMS: atom_id res chain seq x y z
N VAL A 1 2.05 -0.17 11.12
CA VAL A 1 1.87 1.19 11.65
C VAL A 1 3.04 1.51 12.57
N ASP A 2 3.67 2.67 12.40
CA ASP A 2 4.66 3.18 13.35
C ASP A 2 3.92 3.70 14.60
N ALA A 3 4.14 3.05 15.74
CA ALA A 3 3.51 3.39 17.01
C ALA A 3 4.25 4.51 17.77
N THR A 4 5.43 4.91 17.29
CA THR A 4 6.23 6.02 17.84
C THR A 4 5.88 7.36 17.22
N TYR A 5 5.18 7.35 16.08
CA TYR A 5 4.74 8.57 15.39
C TYR A 5 3.82 9.42 16.29
N PRO A 6 3.98 10.76 16.30
CA PRO A 6 3.17 11.64 17.15
C PRO A 6 1.66 11.44 16.94
N ALA A 7 0.91 11.55 18.03
CA ALA A 7 -0.56 11.42 18.04
C ALA A 7 -1.13 10.04 17.66
N VAL A 8 -0.31 9.02 17.42
CA VAL A 8 -0.79 7.63 17.31
C VAL A 8 -1.34 7.17 18.67
N LYS A 9 -2.59 6.71 18.67
CA LYS A 9 -3.27 6.14 19.84
C LYS A 9 -3.57 4.67 19.59
N VAL A 10 -2.69 3.82 20.10
CA VAL A 10 -2.82 2.35 20.08
C VAL A 10 -2.43 1.74 21.43
N PRO A 11 -2.90 0.53 21.76
CA PRO A 11 -2.54 -0.13 23.02
C PRO A 11 -1.06 -0.54 23.02
N GLN A 12 -0.25 0.19 23.78
CA GLN A 12 1.23 0.07 23.76
C GLN A 12 1.75 -1.32 24.12
N GLN A 13 1.01 -2.09 24.92
CA GLN A 13 1.37 -3.47 25.28
C GLN A 13 1.41 -4.45 24.09
N PHE A 14 0.82 -4.12 22.94
CA PHE A 14 0.84 -4.94 21.72
C PHE A 14 1.83 -4.41 20.67
N VAL A 15 2.55 -3.33 20.98
CA VAL A 15 3.57 -2.74 20.11
C VAL A 15 4.86 -3.56 20.23
N GLN A 16 5.49 -3.86 19.10
CA GLN A 16 6.75 -4.59 19.03
C GLN A 16 7.71 -3.82 18.12
N ASN A 17 8.92 -3.54 18.61
CA ASN A 17 9.94 -2.78 17.86
C ASN A 17 9.42 -1.43 17.33
N GLY A 18 8.62 -0.73 18.14
CA GLY A 18 8.00 0.54 17.75
C GLY A 18 6.88 0.43 16.71
N GLN A 19 6.48 -0.78 16.32
CA GLN A 19 5.46 -1.00 15.29
C GLN A 19 4.29 -1.83 15.82
N ILE A 20 3.13 -1.66 15.19
CA ILE A 20 1.95 -2.49 15.43
C ILE A 20 1.31 -2.90 14.10
N VAL A 21 0.88 -4.17 14.06
CA VAL A 21 0.08 -4.74 12.97
C VAL A 21 -1.37 -4.78 13.42
N LEU A 22 -2.26 -4.23 12.60
CA LEU A 22 -3.68 -4.09 12.91
C LEU A 22 -4.49 -4.84 11.86
N ASN A 23 -5.41 -5.69 12.31
CA ASN A 23 -6.39 -6.33 11.43
C ASN A 23 -7.60 -5.40 11.27
N ILE A 24 -7.88 -4.98 10.04
CA ILE A 24 -9.00 -4.07 9.70
C ILE A 24 -10.14 -4.77 8.97
N LEU A 25 -10.18 -6.11 8.97
CA LEU A 25 -11.32 -6.85 8.42
C LEU A 25 -12.61 -6.43 9.16
N PRO A 26 -13.74 -6.25 8.46
CA PRO A 26 -15.00 -5.81 9.08
C PRO A 26 -15.48 -6.68 10.26
N SER A 27 -15.09 -7.96 10.30
CA SER A 27 -15.41 -8.87 11.40
C SER A 27 -14.58 -8.65 12.67
N ALA A 28 -13.44 -7.96 12.58
CA ALA A 28 -12.50 -7.74 13.68
C ALA A 28 -12.62 -6.35 14.32
N ILE A 29 -13.26 -5.40 13.63
CA ILE A 29 -13.33 -4.00 14.02
C ILE A 29 -14.76 -3.45 13.91
N GLY A 30 -14.99 -2.26 14.47
CA GLY A 30 -16.23 -1.51 14.30
C GLY A 30 -15.96 -0.03 14.12
N ASN A 31 -16.92 0.69 13.53
CA ASN A 31 -16.83 2.14 13.29
C ASN A 31 -15.55 2.56 12.55
N LEU A 32 -15.17 1.82 11.50
CA LEU A 32 -14.04 2.18 10.66
C LEU A 32 -14.32 3.51 9.95
N GLN A 33 -13.40 4.45 10.10
CA GLN A 33 -13.32 5.68 9.30
C GLN A 33 -11.93 5.76 8.68
N LEU A 34 -11.90 5.86 7.36
CA LEU A 34 -10.71 6.10 6.56
C LEU A 34 -10.78 7.54 6.04
N GLY A 35 -10.21 8.47 6.81
CA GLY A 35 -10.07 9.87 6.39
C GLY A 35 -8.69 10.13 5.79
N ASN A 36 -8.54 11.30 5.15
CA ASN A 36 -7.27 11.71 4.54
C ASN A 36 -6.17 11.95 5.58
N ASP A 37 -6.53 12.41 6.78
CA ASP A 37 -5.55 12.70 7.84
C ASP A 37 -5.44 11.58 8.88
N LEU A 38 -6.56 10.89 9.13
CA LEU A 38 -6.70 9.94 10.23
C LEU A 38 -7.47 8.69 9.80
N VAL A 39 -6.95 7.54 10.22
CA VAL A 39 -7.66 6.27 10.29
C VAL A 39 -8.13 6.06 11.72
N THR A 40 -9.42 5.81 11.91
CA THR A 40 -9.98 5.52 13.24
C THR A 40 -10.89 4.30 13.19
N PHE A 41 -10.87 3.50 14.25
CA PHE A 41 -11.78 2.37 14.43
C PHE A 41 -11.73 1.83 15.86
N ASN A 42 -12.74 1.05 16.22
CA ASN A 42 -12.78 0.31 17.47
C ASN A 42 -12.34 -1.13 17.23
N ALA A 43 -11.47 -1.66 18.08
CA ALA A 43 -11.00 -3.05 18.02
C ALA A 43 -10.89 -3.65 19.42
N ARG A 44 -10.79 -4.98 19.50
CA ARG A 44 -10.58 -5.69 20.76
C ARG A 44 -9.19 -6.28 20.81
N PHE A 45 -8.49 -6.04 21.92
CA PHE A 45 -7.19 -6.62 22.20
C PHE A 45 -7.28 -7.40 23.51
N GLY A 46 -7.02 -8.70 23.47
CA GLY A 46 -7.23 -9.58 24.64
C GLY A 46 -8.67 -9.56 25.17
N GLY A 47 -9.66 -9.31 24.30
CA GLY A 47 -11.08 -9.18 24.67
C GLY A 47 -11.51 -7.80 25.17
N GLN A 48 -10.57 -6.92 25.54
CA GLN A 48 -10.86 -5.55 25.98
C GLN A 48 -11.03 -4.61 24.77
N PRO A 49 -12.08 -3.76 24.73
CA PRO A 49 -12.27 -2.80 23.65
C PRO A 49 -11.32 -1.62 23.74
N PHE A 50 -10.82 -1.15 22.59
CA PHE A 50 -10.01 0.05 22.44
C PHE A 50 -10.50 0.85 21.22
N ALA A 51 -10.53 2.17 21.36
CA ALA A 51 -10.70 3.09 20.25
C ALA A 51 -9.31 3.51 19.74
N LEU A 52 -9.06 3.26 18.46
CA LEU A 52 -7.77 3.54 17.82
C LEU A 52 -7.86 4.81 16.96
N SER A 53 -6.77 5.56 16.93
CA SER A 53 -6.62 6.75 16.10
C SER A 53 -5.19 6.80 15.58
N ILE A 54 -5.05 6.72 14.27
CA ILE A 54 -3.77 6.58 13.58
C ILE A 54 -3.68 7.65 12.50
N PRO A 55 -2.75 8.62 12.60
CA PRO A 55 -2.44 9.51 11.48
C PRO A 55 -2.06 8.72 10.24
N VAL A 56 -2.54 9.12 9.06
CA VAL A 56 -2.24 8.40 7.80
C VAL A 56 -0.73 8.32 7.55
N LYS A 57 0.02 9.38 7.89
CA LYS A 57 1.49 9.40 7.82
C LYS A 57 2.20 8.35 8.70
N ALA A 58 1.51 7.74 9.68
CA ALA A 58 2.05 6.66 10.50
C ALA A 58 1.78 5.25 9.90
N VAL A 59 1.01 5.16 8.82
CA VAL A 59 0.67 3.89 8.16
C VAL A 59 1.79 3.50 7.20
N LEU A 60 2.60 2.53 7.62
CA LEU A 60 3.76 2.08 6.84
C LEU A 60 3.41 1.19 5.64
N ALA A 61 2.37 0.37 5.75
CA ALA A 61 2.01 -0.61 4.73
C ALA A 61 0.58 -1.12 4.93
N ILE A 62 -0.01 -1.63 3.85
CA ILE A 62 -1.25 -2.39 3.86
C ILE A 62 -1.07 -3.67 3.05
N TYR A 63 -1.51 -4.80 3.60
CA TYR A 63 -1.41 -6.09 2.94
C TYR A 63 -2.50 -7.06 3.36
N ALA A 64 -2.84 -7.96 2.45
CA ALA A 64 -3.70 -9.10 2.67
C ALA A 64 -2.93 -10.17 3.45
N ARG A 65 -3.51 -10.65 4.56
CA ARG A 65 -2.87 -11.64 5.43
C ARG A 65 -2.68 -12.99 4.75
N GLU A 66 -3.54 -13.36 3.80
CA GLU A 66 -3.59 -14.70 3.22
C GLU A 66 -2.48 -15.00 2.21
N ASN A 67 -2.09 -14.00 1.42
CA ASN A 67 -1.12 -14.15 0.33
C ASN A 67 -0.03 -13.07 0.35
N GLY A 68 -0.08 -12.14 1.30
CA GLY A 68 0.88 -11.04 1.41
C GLY A 68 0.73 -9.95 0.33
N ALA A 69 -0.30 -10.02 -0.52
CA ALA A 69 -0.54 -9.02 -1.55
C ALA A 69 -0.83 -7.66 -0.90
N GLY A 70 -0.17 -6.60 -1.36
CA GLY A 70 -0.28 -5.30 -0.72
C GLY A 70 0.76 -4.31 -1.23
N THR A 71 0.86 -3.19 -0.54
CA THR A 71 1.86 -2.16 -0.82
C THR A 71 2.45 -1.60 0.48
N VAL A 72 3.69 -1.16 0.39
CA VAL A 72 4.38 -0.40 1.43
C VAL A 72 4.31 1.07 1.01
N PHE A 73 3.86 1.93 1.92
CA PHE A 73 3.83 3.37 1.67
C PHE A 73 5.21 3.95 1.90
N THR A 74 5.68 4.77 0.96
CA THR A 74 6.83 5.63 1.15
C THR A 74 6.37 6.92 1.82
N LEU A 75 7.18 7.48 2.71
CA LEU A 75 6.93 8.84 3.19
C LEU A 75 7.19 9.77 2.00
N GLU A 76 6.13 10.33 1.44
CA GLU A 76 6.24 11.37 0.41
C GLU A 76 7.06 12.53 0.99
N GLU A 77 8.22 12.83 0.39
CA GLU A 77 8.99 14.04 0.68
C GLU A 77 8.32 15.23 0.00
N ASP A 78 7.07 15.55 0.37
CA ASP A 78 6.27 16.64 -0.24
C ASP A 78 6.58 16.82 -1.74
N GLU A 79 6.55 15.73 -2.52
CA GLU A 79 6.74 15.83 -3.97
C GLU A 79 5.43 16.37 -4.54
N GLU A 80 5.51 17.57 -5.09
CA GLU A 80 4.43 18.27 -5.77
C GLU A 80 3.73 17.32 -6.76
N ASP A 81 2.41 17.14 -6.57
CA ASP A 81 1.43 16.60 -7.52
C ASP A 81 1.99 15.83 -8.73
N ASP A 82 2.10 14.50 -8.64
CA ASP A 82 1.99 13.63 -9.81
C ASP A 82 1.03 12.49 -9.49
N GLN A 83 -0.23 12.71 -9.85
CA GLN A 83 -1.32 11.74 -9.80
C GLN A 83 -1.11 10.65 -10.86
N ASP A 84 -0.24 9.69 -10.59
CA ASP A 84 -0.24 8.41 -11.32
C ASP A 84 -1.13 7.39 -10.60
N PHE A 85 -2.44 7.51 -10.84
CA PHE A 85 -3.36 6.41 -10.59
C PHE A 85 -2.98 5.24 -11.50
N VAL A 86 -2.26 4.26 -10.96
CA VAL A 86 -2.09 2.96 -11.62
C VAL A 86 -3.45 2.24 -11.66
N SER A 87 -4.19 2.47 -12.74
CA SER A 87 -5.26 1.57 -13.16
C SER A 87 -4.61 0.34 -13.78
N ASP A 88 -4.50 -0.75 -13.03
CA ASP A 88 -4.38 -2.06 -13.66
C ASP A 88 -4.93 -3.19 -12.80
N ALA A 89 -6.07 -3.75 -13.24
CA ALA A 89 -6.30 -5.19 -13.29
C ALA A 89 -7.65 -5.46 -13.99
N ALA A 90 -7.66 -5.36 -15.31
CA ALA A 90 -8.51 -6.20 -16.14
C ALA A 90 -7.60 -6.93 -17.14
N PRO A 91 -7.66 -8.26 -17.28
CA PRO A 91 -6.78 -8.96 -18.20
C PRO A 91 -7.28 -8.74 -19.63
N GLU A 92 -6.57 -7.92 -20.41
CA GLU A 92 -6.79 -7.84 -21.85
C GLU A 92 -5.97 -8.93 -22.58
N ASP A 93 -6.72 -9.78 -23.26
CA ASP A 93 -6.28 -10.80 -24.21
C ASP A 93 -5.65 -10.11 -25.44
N LEU A 94 -4.32 -10.02 -25.48
CA LEU A 94 -3.58 -9.48 -26.62
C LEU A 94 -3.08 -10.62 -27.53
N PRO A 95 -3.37 -10.61 -28.85
CA PRO A 95 -2.85 -11.61 -29.79
C PRO A 95 -1.33 -11.41 -30.04
N PRO A 96 -0.58 -12.47 -30.40
CA PRO A 96 0.89 -12.41 -30.47
C PRO A 96 1.40 -11.61 -31.68
N GLU A 97 2.32 -10.68 -31.42
CA GLU A 97 3.04 -9.92 -32.46
C GLU A 97 4.10 -10.77 -33.21
N PRO A 98 4.31 -10.56 -34.53
CA PRO A 98 5.28 -11.30 -35.33
C PRO A 98 6.74 -10.84 -35.11
N PRO A 99 7.75 -11.70 -35.39
CA PRO A 99 9.14 -11.42 -35.04
C PRO A 99 9.82 -10.40 -35.98
N LYS A 100 10.57 -9.47 -35.39
CA LYS A 100 11.35 -8.41 -36.08
C LYS A 100 12.59 -8.98 -36.78
N PRO A 101 12.85 -8.71 -38.07
CA PRO A 101 14.08 -9.14 -38.74
C PRO A 101 15.28 -8.28 -38.36
N GLY A 102 16.43 -8.94 -38.19
CA GLY A 102 17.67 -8.38 -37.64
C GLY A 102 18.50 -7.49 -38.58
N ARG A 103 19.38 -6.72 -37.93
CA ARG A 103 20.39 -5.81 -38.50
C ARG A 103 21.22 -6.44 -39.62
N GLY A 104 21.30 -5.76 -40.77
CA GLY A 104 22.30 -6.01 -41.80
C GLY A 104 22.64 -4.73 -42.57
N SER A 105 23.85 -4.20 -42.34
CA SER A 105 24.44 -3.13 -43.15
C SER A 105 25.20 -3.72 -44.34
N HIS A 106 24.93 -3.26 -45.57
CA HIS A 106 25.99 -2.92 -46.54
C HIS A 106 25.41 -2.13 -47.74
N LEU A 107 26.05 -1.00 -48.05
CA LEU A 107 25.86 -0.27 -49.31
C LEU A 107 26.80 -0.86 -50.37
N LYS A 108 26.36 -0.92 -51.63
CA LYS A 108 27.27 -0.94 -52.80
C LYS A 108 26.71 -0.05 -53.90
N VAL A 109 27.48 0.99 -54.22
CA VAL A 109 27.35 1.80 -55.43
C VAL A 109 28.04 1.05 -56.56
N VAL A 110 27.39 0.94 -57.72
CA VAL A 110 28.08 0.57 -58.97
C VAL A 110 27.61 1.47 -60.11
N LYS A 111 28.58 1.89 -60.92
CA LYS A 111 28.56 2.89 -61.99
C LYS A 111 28.07 2.32 -63.31
#